data_AF-A0A0D8XM43-F1
#
_entry.id   AF-A0A0D8XM43-F1
#
_cell.length_a   1.000
_cell.length_b   1.000
_cell.length_c   1.000
_cell.angle_alpha   90.00
_cell.angle_beta   90.00
_cell.angle_gamma   90.00
#
_symmetry.space_group_name_H-M   'P 1'
#
loop_
_entity.id
_entity.type
_entity.pdbx_description
1 polymer ?
#
loop_
_entity_poly.entity_id
_entity_poly.type
_entity_poly.pdbx_seq_one_letter_code
_entity_poly.pdbx_strand_id
1 'polypeptide(L)'
;MKFEVLKSVARARHGVLELPHSTIETPVFMPVGTQGTVKGILPEQLMLMNCHIFLCNTYHLGHRPGHERVKQAGGLHKMINWPRSILTDSGGFQILMPE
;
A
#
# COMPACT_ATOMS: atom_id res chain seq x y z
N MET A 1 -15.17 -3.78 -1.17
CA MET A 1 -14.49 -2.81 -2.05
C MET A 1 -15.52 -2.22 -2.96
N LYS A 2 -15.62 -0.88 -3.05
CA LYS A 2 -16.50 -0.17 -3.95
C LYS A 2 -15.71 0.93 -4.65
N PHE A 3 -15.90 1.10 -5.96
CA PHE A 3 -15.30 2.19 -6.72
C PHE A 3 -16.40 2.98 -7.43
N GLU A 4 -16.39 4.29 -7.28
CA GLU A 4 -17.38 5.20 -7.82
C GLU A 4 -16.70 6.35 -8.58
N VAL A 5 -17.17 6.67 -9.79
CA VAL A 5 -16.68 7.81 -10.57
C VAL A 5 -17.59 9.00 -10.32
N LEU A 6 -17.05 10.05 -9.70
CA LEU A 6 -17.79 11.27 -9.36
C LEU A 6 -17.86 12.24 -10.55
N LYS A 7 -16.77 12.34 -11.33
CA LYS A 7 -16.68 13.23 -12.49
C LYS A 7 -15.70 12.70 -13.53
N SER A 8 -15.96 12.98 -14.79
CA SER A 8 -15.07 12.65 -15.91
C SER A 8 -14.90 13.83 -16.86
N VAL A 9 -13.70 13.94 -17.46
CA VAL A 9 -13.39 14.88 -18.54
C VAL A 9 -12.50 14.15 -19.54
N ALA A 10 -12.99 13.91 -20.76
CA ALA A 10 -12.36 13.04 -21.73
C ALA A 10 -11.98 11.67 -21.11
N ARG A 11 -10.69 11.33 -21.03
CA ARG A 11 -10.20 10.07 -20.42
C ARG A 11 -9.87 10.19 -18.92
N ALA A 12 -9.87 11.41 -18.37
CA ALA A 12 -9.61 11.64 -16.94
C ALA A 12 -10.85 11.35 -16.10
N ARG A 13 -10.64 10.76 -14.92
CA ARG A 13 -11.70 10.35 -13.99
C ARG A 13 -11.31 10.79 -12.58
N HIS A 14 -12.21 11.51 -11.92
CA HIS A 14 -12.19 11.73 -10.48
C HIS A 14 -13.19 10.77 -9.84
N GLY A 15 -12.74 10.00 -8.86
CA GLY A 15 -13.57 8.97 -8.24
C GLY A 15 -13.11 8.60 -6.84
N VAL A 16 -13.91 7.81 -6.16
CA VAL A 16 -13.68 7.37 -4.78
C VAL A 16 -13.59 5.85 -4.75
N LEU A 17 -12.54 5.35 -4.12
CA LEU A 17 -12.31 3.93 -3.85
C LEU A 17 -12.48 3.68 -2.34
N GLU A 18 -13.53 2.94 -1.98
CA GLU A 18 -13.80 2.50 -0.61
C GLU A 18 -13.19 1.12 -0.37
N LEU A 19 -12.24 1.07 0.56
CA LEU A 19 -11.59 -0.14 1.06
C LEU A 19 -11.88 -0.30 2.56
N PRO A 20 -11.74 -1.51 3.13
CA PRO A 20 -12.03 -1.75 4.54
C PRO A 20 -11.29 -0.84 5.51
N HIS A 21 -10.09 -0.38 5.15
CA HIS A 21 -9.24 0.43 6.03
C HIS A 21 -9.13 1.90 5.60
N SER A 22 -9.63 2.30 4.43
CA SER A 22 -9.57 3.68 3.95
C SER A 22 -10.52 3.97 2.80
N THR A 23 -10.98 5.20 2.72
CA THR A 23 -11.60 5.79 1.54
C THR A 23 -10.55 6.63 0.81
N ILE A 24 -10.39 6.43 -0.49
CA ILE A 24 -9.30 7.01 -1.29
C ILE A 24 -9.90 7.77 -2.48
N GLU A 25 -9.54 9.05 -2.62
CA GLU A 25 -9.83 9.82 -3.83
C GLU A 25 -8.85 9.45 -4.94
N THR A 26 -9.33 9.36 -6.17
CA THR A 26 -8.57 9.01 -7.37
C THR A 26 -8.61 10.15 -8.37
N PRO A 27 -7.51 10.53 -9.04
CA PRO A 27 -6.23 9.81 -9.12
C PRO A 27 -5.39 9.93 -7.84
N VAL A 28 -4.76 8.82 -7.44
CA VAL A 28 -3.93 8.73 -6.23
C VAL A 28 -2.51 8.33 -6.59
N PHE A 29 -1.53 8.95 -5.95
CA PHE A 29 -0.14 8.51 -5.96
C PHE A 29 0.13 7.68 -4.70
N MET A 30 0.65 6.47 -4.88
CA MET A 30 0.92 5.54 -3.78
C MET A 30 2.42 5.49 -3.47
N PRO A 31 2.86 5.85 -2.25
CA PRO A 31 4.22 5.61 -1.81
C PRO A 31 4.54 4.10 -1.79
N VAL A 32 5.77 3.75 -2.16
CA VAL A 32 6.24 2.36 -2.25
C VAL A 32 7.14 2.01 -1.08
N GLY A 33 6.79 0.95 -0.35
CA GLY A 33 7.60 0.31 0.66
C GLY A 33 8.19 -1.00 0.16
N THR A 34 9.51 -1.05 0.06
CA THR A 34 10.23 -2.27 -0.35
C THR A 34 10.33 -3.30 0.77
N GLN A 35 10.26 -2.94 2.06
CA GLN A 35 10.34 -3.90 3.18
C GLN A 35 9.26 -3.66 4.25
N GLY A 36 8.06 -3.27 3.85
CA GLY A 36 7.02 -2.84 4.79
C GLY A 36 7.25 -1.44 5.37
N THR A 37 8.37 -0.80 5.06
CA THR A 37 8.67 0.59 5.41
C THR A 37 9.05 1.37 4.15
N VAL A 38 8.75 2.67 4.16
CA VAL A 38 9.38 3.62 3.23
C VAL A 38 10.72 3.98 3.81
N LYS A 39 11.80 3.74 3.06
CA LYS A 39 13.16 4.09 3.51
C LYS A 39 13.22 5.58 3.85
N GLY A 40 13.51 5.89 5.11
CA GLY A 40 13.70 7.26 5.60
C GLY A 40 12.43 8.03 5.94
N ILE A 41 11.24 7.41 5.90
CA ILE A 41 9.97 8.07 6.27
C ILE A 41 9.21 7.23 7.29
N LEU A 42 8.85 7.85 8.41
CA LEU A 42 8.01 7.25 9.45
C LEU A 42 6.53 7.19 9.00
N PRO A 43 5.74 6.19 9.44
CA PRO A 43 4.31 6.11 9.16
C PRO A 43 3.55 7.42 9.47
N GLU A 44 3.93 8.10 10.54
CA GLU A 44 3.34 9.38 10.95
C GLU A 44 3.54 10.48 9.90
N GLN A 45 4.69 10.54 9.26
CA GLN A 45 4.97 11.50 8.20
C GLN A 45 4.11 11.21 6.95
N LEU A 46 3.88 9.94 6.62
CA LEU A 46 2.96 9.55 5.54
C LEU A 46 1.51 9.91 5.88
N MET A 47 1.12 9.79 7.14
CA MET A 47 -0.21 10.21 7.59
C MET A 47 -0.40 11.73 7.49
N LEU A 48 0.63 12.52 7.83
CA LEU A 48 0.64 13.98 7.66
C LEU A 48 0.54 14.40 6.19
N MET A 49 1.10 13.61 5.27
CA MET A 49 0.99 13.84 3.82
C MET A 49 -0.37 13.40 3.24
N ASN A 50 -1.35 13.07 4.08
CA ASN A 50 -2.66 12.60 3.69
C ASN A 50 -2.64 11.34 2.80
N CYS A 51 -1.67 10.44 3.01
CA CYS A 51 -1.58 9.20 2.27
C CYS A 51 -2.60 8.18 2.78
N HIS A 52 -3.58 7.81 1.95
CA HIS A 52 -4.64 6.86 2.32
C HIS A 52 -4.37 5.42 1.87
N ILE A 53 -3.35 5.19 1.05
CA ILE A 53 -3.01 3.87 0.53
C ILE A 53 -1.51 3.73 0.30
N PHE A 54 -0.97 2.61 0.74
CA PHE A 54 0.45 2.32 0.71
C PHE A 54 0.74 1.09 -0.17
N LEU A 55 1.74 1.14 -1.04
CA LEU A 55 2.16 -0.04 -1.81
C LEU A 55 3.27 -0.77 -1.04
N CYS A 56 3.07 -2.05 -0.73
CA CYS A 56 4.07 -2.87 -0.08
C CYS A 56 4.49 -4.05 -0.96
N ASN A 57 5.81 -4.26 -1.10
CA ASN A 57 6.33 -5.34 -1.91
C ASN A 57 6.26 -6.70 -1.18
N THR A 58 5.58 -7.69 -1.76
CA THR A 58 5.46 -9.03 -1.17
C THR A 58 6.72 -9.87 -1.28
N TYR A 59 7.56 -9.66 -2.31
CA TYR A 59 8.81 -10.41 -2.50
C TYR A 59 9.73 -10.27 -1.29
N HIS A 60 9.96 -9.03 -0.85
CA HIS A 60 10.80 -8.78 0.31
C HIS A 60 10.13 -9.24 1.60
N LEU A 61 8.83 -9.00 1.80
CA LEU A 61 8.11 -9.46 2.99
C LEU A 61 8.15 -10.99 3.16
N GLY A 62 8.02 -11.72 2.04
CA GLY A 62 8.07 -13.17 2.01
C GLY A 62 9.46 -13.74 2.30
N HIS A 63 10.52 -13.02 1.94
CA HIS A 63 11.90 -13.46 2.17
C HIS A 63 12.48 -13.00 3.52
N ARG A 64 12.21 -11.76 3.93
CA ARG A 64 12.62 -11.16 5.22
C ARG A 64 11.57 -10.10 5.62
N PRO A 65 10.74 -10.32 6.65
CA PRO A 65 10.92 -11.23 7.78
C PRO A 65 10.38 -12.66 7.59
N GLY A 66 9.63 -12.93 6.52
CA GLY A 66 8.92 -14.19 6.28
C GLY A 66 7.46 -14.13 6.69
N HIS A 67 6.56 -14.73 5.89
CA HIS A 67 5.10 -14.66 6.10
C HIS A 67 4.64 -15.17 7.48
N GLU A 68 5.32 -16.18 8.04
CA GLU A 68 5.03 -16.68 9.39
C GLU A 68 5.25 -15.61 10.46
N ARG A 69 6.32 -14.80 10.34
CA ARG A 69 6.57 -13.69 11.26
C ARG A 69 5.53 -12.58 11.12
N VAL A 70 5.08 -12.30 9.90
CA VAL A 70 3.99 -11.34 9.65
C VAL A 70 2.70 -11.82 10.33
N LYS A 71 2.41 -13.12 10.26
CA LYS A 71 1.24 -13.73 10.92
C LYS A 71 1.36 -13.68 12.44
N GLN A 72 2.53 -14.00 13.00
CA GLN A 72 2.79 -13.90 14.45
C GLN A 72 2.69 -12.46 14.97
N ALA A 73 3.10 -11.45 14.18
CA ALA A 73 2.90 -10.04 14.49
C ALA A 73 1.42 -9.59 14.44
N GLY A 74 0.50 -10.48 14.02
CA GLY A 74 -0.92 -10.20 13.90
C GLY A 74 -1.31 -9.49 12.61
N GLY A 75 -0.52 -9.68 11.55
CA GLY A 75 -0.77 -9.17 10.21
C GLY A 75 0.14 -8.00 9.82
N LEU A 76 0.17 -7.69 8.52
CA LEU A 76 1.06 -6.68 7.95
C LEU A 76 0.84 -5.30 8.57
N HIS A 77 -0.43 -4.88 8.72
CA HIS A 77 -0.79 -3.60 9.35
C HIS A 77 -0.15 -3.40 10.73
N LYS A 78 -0.19 -4.42 11.58
CA LYS A 78 0.41 -4.37 12.92
C LYS A 78 1.93 -4.34 12.86
N MET A 79 2.52 -5.16 11.99
CA MET A 79 3.97 -5.25 11.83
C MET A 79 4.60 -3.93 11.41
N ILE A 80 3.95 -3.18 10.51
CA ILE A 80 4.48 -1.91 9.98
C ILE A 80 3.87 -0.68 10.66
N ASN A 81 3.03 -0.89 11.69
CA ASN A 81 2.27 0.16 12.38
C ASN A 81 1.50 1.09 11.42
N TRP A 82 0.82 0.51 10.42
CA TRP A 82 0.07 1.26 9.41
C TRP A 82 -1.43 0.97 9.50
N PRO A 83 -2.25 1.95 9.91
CA PRO A 83 -3.69 1.74 10.12
C PRO A 83 -4.54 1.90 8.85
N ARG A 84 -3.96 2.40 7.75
CA ARG A 84 -4.69 2.69 6.49
C ARG A 84 -4.51 1.57 5.46
N SER A 85 -5.12 1.70 4.29
CA SER A 85 -5.09 0.65 3.25
C SER A 85 -3.68 0.33 2.76
N ILE A 86 -3.45 -0.95 2.44
CA ILE A 86 -2.21 -1.46 1.86
C ILE A 86 -2.57 -2.18 0.55
N LEU A 87 -1.85 -1.85 -0.51
CA LEU A 87 -1.81 -2.60 -1.75
C LEU A 87 -0.54 -3.43 -1.77
N THR A 88 -0.68 -4.74 -1.88
CA THR A 88 0.47 -5.63 -2.05
C THR A 88 0.66 -5.95 -3.53
N ASP A 89 1.87 -5.78 -4.04
CA ASP A 89 2.21 -6.37 -5.35
C ASP A 89 2.35 -7.90 -5.22
N SER A 90 2.49 -8.60 -6.34
CA SER A 90 2.68 -10.06 -6.36
C SER A 90 4.16 -10.49 -6.35
N GLY A 91 5.10 -9.55 -6.38
CA GLY A 91 6.54 -9.81 -6.49
C GLY A 91 7.00 -10.33 -7.86
N GLY A 92 6.10 -10.55 -8.82
CA GLY A 92 6.43 -11.14 -10.13
C GLY A 92 7.39 -10.29 -10.97
N PHE A 93 7.36 -8.96 -10.81
CA PHE A 93 8.27 -8.06 -11.50
C PHE A 93 9.72 -8.22 -10.99
N GLN A 94 9.91 -8.37 -9.69
CA GLN A 94 11.22 -8.52 -9.04
C GLN A 94 11.80 -9.92 -9.21
N ILE A 95 10.96 -10.93 -9.46
CA ILE A 95 11.43 -12.26 -9.88
C ILE A 95 12.09 -12.20 -11.27
N LEU A 96 11.58 -11.34 -12.16
CA LEU A 96 12.09 -11.18 -13.53
C LEU A 96 13.29 -10.22 -13.61
N MET A 97 13.42 -9.31 -12.64
CA MET A 97 14.54 -8.36 -12.51
C MET A 97 15.19 -8.51 -11.13
N PRO A 98 16.02 -9.56 -10.93
CA PRO A 98 16.81 -9.67 -9.71
C PRO A 98 17.79 -8.50 -9.61
N GLU A 99 17.87 -7.87 -8.43
CA GLU A 99 18.92 -6.89 -8.09
C GLU A 99 20.33 -7.51 -8.17
#